data_AF-A3Z106-F1
#
_entry.id   AF-A3Z106-F1
#
_cell.length_a   1.000
_cell.length_b   1.000
_cell.length_c   1.000
_cell.angle_alpha   90.00
_cell.angle_beta   90.00
_cell.angle_gamma   90.00
#
_symmetry.space_group_name_H-M   'P 1'
#
loop_
_entity.id
_entity.type
_entity.pdbx_description
1 polymer ?
#
loop_
_entity_poly.entity_id
_entity_poly.type
_entity_poly.pdbx_seq_one_letter_code
_entity_poly.pdbx_strand_id
1 'polypeptide(L)'
;MAASSIPPDPDGGAELDVLLDRITALKAEQKAIEAALTPLLEQLSGALEAGELDANFSHNDCSFCWSAGRISYVYPEPLQQQEQTLKQAQRLAVASGTASQKQGKAFWTIKPGRS
;
A
#
# COMPACT_ATOMS: atom_id res chain seq x y z
N MET A 1 -20.51 -52.01 21.90
CA MET A 1 -19.90 -50.69 21.64
C MET A 1 -18.69 -50.92 20.75
N ALA A 2 -18.72 -50.43 19.51
CA ALA A 2 -17.54 -50.37 18.66
C ALA A 2 -17.58 -48.99 17.98
N ALA A 3 -16.68 -48.11 18.41
CA ALA A 3 -16.48 -46.81 17.81
C ALA A 3 -15.72 -47.01 16.49
N SER A 4 -16.39 -46.79 15.37
CA SER A 4 -15.73 -46.70 14.07
C SER A 4 -14.95 -45.39 14.03
N SER A 5 -13.63 -45.47 14.18
CA SER A 5 -12.73 -44.38 13.85
C SER A 5 -12.74 -44.18 12.34
N ILE A 6 -13.13 -42.99 11.91
CA ILE A 6 -12.99 -42.53 10.52
C ILE A 6 -11.50 -42.31 10.28
N PRO A 7 -10.87 -42.94 9.27
CA PRO A 7 -9.47 -42.68 8.94
C PRO A 7 -9.33 -41.22 8.45
N PRO A 8 -8.25 -40.51 8.81
CA PRO A 8 -7.97 -39.19 8.25
C PRO A 8 -7.68 -39.35 6.74
N ASP A 9 -8.42 -38.64 5.91
CA ASP A 9 -8.19 -38.57 4.46
C ASP A 9 -6.74 -38.15 4.16
N PRO A 10 -5.90 -39.04 3.59
CA PRO A 10 -4.49 -38.74 3.30
C PRO A 10 -4.30 -37.81 2.10
N ASP A 11 -5.34 -37.62 1.28
CA ASP A 11 -5.28 -36.92 -0.01
C ASP A 11 -5.29 -35.39 0.17
N GLY A 12 -6.10 -34.87 1.10
CA GLY A 12 -6.25 -33.43 1.35
C GLY A 12 -5.02 -32.78 1.99
N GLY A 13 -4.20 -33.54 2.71
CA GLY A 13 -2.93 -33.06 3.26
C GLY A 13 -1.87 -32.86 2.17
N ALA A 14 -1.76 -33.82 1.25
CA ALA A 14 -0.79 -33.76 0.16
C ALA A 14 -1.11 -32.63 -0.85
N GLU A 15 -2.39 -32.41 -1.17
CA GLU A 15 -2.78 -31.27 -2.04
C GLU A 15 -2.50 -29.91 -1.38
N LEU A 16 -2.71 -29.81 -0.06
CA LEU A 16 -2.39 -28.60 0.70
C LEU A 16 -0.87 -28.34 0.72
N ASP A 17 -0.06 -29.37 0.93
CA ASP A 17 1.40 -29.23 0.92
C ASP A 17 1.90 -28.76 -0.46
N VAL A 18 1.39 -29.32 -1.57
CA VAL A 18 1.73 -28.86 -2.94
C VAL A 18 1.32 -27.41 -3.19
N LEU A 19 0.16 -26.98 -2.67
CA LEU A 19 -0.28 -25.59 -2.74
C LEU A 19 0.68 -24.67 -1.99
N LEU A 20 1.07 -25.03 -0.76
CA LEU A 20 1.98 -24.26 0.09
C LEU A 20 3.39 -24.17 -0.50
N ASP A 21 3.91 -25.25 -1.06
CA ASP A 21 5.18 -25.27 -1.79
C ASP A 21 5.16 -24.30 -2.98
N ARG A 22 4.07 -24.31 -3.76
CA ARG A 22 3.94 -23.43 -4.92
C ARG A 22 3.82 -21.96 -4.53
N ILE A 23 3.10 -21.65 -3.46
CA ILE A 23 3.03 -20.28 -2.90
C ILE A 23 4.41 -19.82 -2.44
N THR A 24 5.15 -20.71 -1.77
CA THR A 24 6.48 -20.41 -1.25
C THR A 24 7.49 -20.17 -2.37
N ALA A 25 7.47 -20.99 -3.42
CA ALA A 25 8.27 -20.81 -4.63
C ALA A 25 7.98 -19.46 -5.30
N LEU A 26 6.70 -19.15 -5.54
CA LEU A 26 6.30 -17.86 -6.14
C LEU A 26 6.68 -16.66 -5.28
N LYS A 27 6.70 -16.79 -3.95
CA LYS A 27 7.17 -15.73 -3.04
C LYS A 27 8.69 -15.57 -3.10
N ALA A 28 9.44 -16.67 -3.21
CA ALA A 28 10.89 -16.62 -3.38
C ALA A 28 11.27 -16.00 -4.73
N GLU A 29 10.57 -16.36 -5.80
CA GLU A 29 10.75 -15.77 -7.14
C GLU A 29 10.42 -14.27 -7.13
N GLN A 30 9.30 -13.86 -6.54
CA GLN A 30 8.97 -12.43 -6.38
C GLN A 30 10.07 -11.66 -5.66
N LYS A 31 10.60 -12.22 -4.56
CA LYS A 31 11.70 -11.61 -3.82
C LYS A 31 12.98 -11.51 -4.65
N ALA A 32 13.28 -12.54 -5.45
CA ALA A 32 14.44 -12.53 -6.34
C ALA A 32 14.31 -11.48 -7.45
N ILE A 33 13.12 -11.37 -8.06
CA ILE A 33 12.81 -10.35 -9.07
C ILE A 33 12.90 -8.95 -8.46
N GLU A 34 12.33 -8.74 -7.28
CA GLU A 34 12.41 -7.45 -6.57
C GLU A 34 13.86 -7.09 -6.25
N ALA A 35 14.65 -8.03 -5.74
CA ALA A 35 16.08 -7.83 -5.47
C ALA A 35 16.89 -7.51 -6.73
N ALA A 36 16.53 -8.07 -7.90
CA ALA A 36 17.15 -7.73 -9.17
C ALA A 36 16.68 -6.38 -9.72
N LEU A 37 15.44 -5.98 -9.43
CA LEU A 37 14.84 -4.73 -9.89
C LEU A 37 15.38 -3.52 -9.12
N THR A 38 15.60 -3.64 -7.80
CA THR A 38 16.12 -2.56 -6.95
C THR A 38 17.37 -1.85 -7.52
N PRO A 39 18.47 -2.54 -7.85
CA PRO A 39 19.66 -1.88 -8.38
C PRO A 39 19.46 -1.25 -9.76
N LEU A 40 18.48 -1.72 -10.55
CA LEU A 40 18.12 -1.11 -11.84
C LEU A 40 17.36 0.21 -11.63
N LEU A 41 16.48 0.28 -10.63
CA LEU A 41 15.78 1.51 -10.27
C LEU A 41 16.73 2.55 -9.64
N GLU A 42 17.75 2.11 -8.90
CA GLU A 42 18.80 3.00 -8.40
C GLU A 42 19.63 3.59 -9.56
N GLN A 43 20.00 2.78 -10.55
CA GLN A 43 20.67 3.27 -11.76
C GLN A 43 19.79 4.25 -12.55
N LEU A 44 18.49 3.96 -12.68
CA LEU A 44 17.53 4.86 -13.31
C LEU A 44 17.43 6.20 -12.58
N SER A 45 17.47 6.17 -11.24
CA SER A 45 17.47 7.38 -10.41
C SER A 45 18.76 8.18 -10.61
N GLY A 46 19.92 7.52 -10.69
CA GLY A 46 21.18 8.18 -11.01
C GLY A 46 21.19 8.85 -12.39
N ALA A 47 20.61 8.21 -13.40
CA ALA A 47 20.47 8.78 -14.75
C ALA A 47 19.51 9.98 -14.78
N LEU A 48 18.45 9.97 -13.95
CA LEU A 48 17.59 11.14 -13.75
C LEU A 48 18.37 12.31 -13.11
N GLU A 49 19.16 12.04 -12.06
CA GLU A 49 19.97 13.07 -11.39
C GLU A 49 21.09 13.63 -12.28
N ALA A 50 21.64 12.81 -13.18
CA ALA A 50 22.59 13.22 -14.21
C ALA A 50 21.94 14.02 -15.35
N GLY A 51 20.60 14.05 -15.43
CA GLY A 51 19.84 14.74 -16.48
C GLY A 51 19.79 13.98 -17.81
N GLU A 52 20.08 12.67 -17.81
CA GLU A 52 20.08 11.83 -19.01
C GLU A 52 18.68 11.36 -19.43
N LEU A 53 17.69 11.49 -18.53
CA LEU A 53 16.29 11.12 -18.78
C LEU A 53 15.33 12.07 -18.07
N ASP A 54 14.12 12.20 -18.63
CA ASP A 54 13.04 13.01 -18.04
C ASP A 54 12.37 12.30 -16.85
N ALA A 55 11.82 13.07 -15.91
CA ALA A 55 11.07 12.52 -14.77
C ALA A 55 9.79 11.76 -15.17
N ASN A 56 9.32 11.95 -16.40
CA ASN A 56 8.15 11.30 -16.95
C ASN A 56 8.43 10.85 -18.38
N PHE A 57 8.45 9.54 -18.64
CA PHE A 57 8.65 8.99 -19.97
C PHE A 57 7.95 7.64 -20.11
N SER A 58 7.81 7.15 -21.35
CA SER A 58 7.24 5.83 -21.62
C SER A 58 8.22 4.99 -22.42
N HIS A 59 8.32 3.70 -22.09
CA HIS A 59 9.18 2.74 -22.78
C HIS A 59 8.50 1.36 -22.80
N ASN A 60 8.41 0.71 -23.96
CA ASN A 60 7.81 -0.62 -24.17
C ASN A 60 6.48 -0.82 -23.42
N ASP A 61 5.50 0.03 -23.72
CA ASP A 61 4.15 0.04 -23.11
C ASP A 61 4.10 0.30 -21.60
N CYS A 62 5.25 0.60 -20.97
CA CYS A 62 5.35 0.97 -19.57
C CYS A 62 5.54 2.49 -19.44
N SER A 63 4.80 3.12 -18.52
CA SER A 63 5.01 4.54 -18.17
C SER A 63 5.82 4.64 -16.88
N PHE A 64 6.91 5.41 -16.94
CA PHE A 64 7.79 5.69 -15.83
C PHE A 64 7.49 7.10 -15.33
N CYS A 65 7.14 7.19 -14.05
CA CYS A 65 6.91 8.46 -13.37
C CYS A 65 7.77 8.49 -12.12
N TRP A 66 8.77 9.35 -12.10
CA TRP A 66 9.55 9.60 -10.91
C TRP A 66 8.80 10.53 -9.97
N SER A 67 8.87 10.24 -8.68
CA SER A 67 8.39 11.13 -7.62
C SER A 67 9.47 11.23 -6.56
N ALA A 68 9.79 12.45 -6.12
CA ALA A 68 10.79 12.75 -5.09
C ALA A 68 10.43 12.24 -3.67
N GLY A 69 9.44 11.34 -3.57
CA GLY A 69 8.79 10.98 -2.32
C GLY A 69 7.81 12.05 -1.82
N ARG A 70 7.10 11.74 -0.73
CA ARG A 70 6.26 12.72 -0.06
C ARG A 70 7.14 13.65 0.77
N ILE A 71 7.12 14.93 0.43
CA ILE A 71 7.69 15.98 1.28
C ILE A 71 6.92 15.94 2.60
N SER A 72 7.59 15.52 3.67
CA SER A 72 7.06 15.51 5.03
C SER A 72 7.77 16.60 5.82
N TYR A 73 7.00 17.54 6.35
CA TYR A 73 7.55 18.64 7.15
C TYR A 73 7.59 18.23 8.62
N VAL A 74 8.76 18.33 9.23
CA VAL A 74 8.90 18.27 10.70
C VAL A 74 8.78 19.68 11.23
N TYR A 75 7.66 19.98 11.87
CA TYR A 75 7.42 21.30 12.43
C TYR A 75 8.16 21.49 13.76
N PRO A 76 8.64 22.70 14.09
CA PRO A 76 9.29 22.96 15.37
C PRO A 76 8.29 22.82 16.52
N GLU A 77 8.79 22.50 17.72
CA GLU A 77 7.99 22.20 18.91
C GLU A 77 6.85 23.20 19.19
N PRO A 78 7.04 24.54 19.06
CA PRO A 78 5.96 25.50 19.31
C PRO A 78 4.75 25.28 18.39
N LEU A 79 4.99 24.91 17.13
CA LEU A 79 3.94 24.72 16.12
C LEU A 79 3.23 23.38 16.34
N GLN A 80 3.95 22.36 16.82
CA GLN A 80 3.34 21.10 17.24
C GLN A 80 2.41 21.29 18.45
N GLN A 81 2.83 22.07 19.45
CA GLN A 81 2.00 22.39 20.63
C GLN A 81 0.73 23.16 20.24
N GLN A 82 0.84 24.11 19.29
CA GLN A 82 -0.31 24.81 18.72
C GLN A 82 -1.26 23.85 18.00
N GLU A 83 -0.75 22.92 17.20
CA GLU A 83 -1.58 21.92 16.53
C GLU A 83 -2.31 21.01 17.54
N GLN A 84 -1.63 20.57 18.60
CA GLN A 84 -2.25 19.80 19.67
C GLN A 84 -3.36 20.59 20.38
N THR A 85 -3.12 21.88 20.66
CA THR A 85 -4.10 22.78 21.27
C THR A 85 -5.32 22.96 20.36
N LEU A 86 -5.10 23.15 19.06
CA LEU A 86 -6.17 23.25 18.07
C LEU A 86 -6.97 21.95 17.97
N LYS A 87 -6.31 20.79 17.97
CA LYS A 87 -6.99 19.48 17.97
C LYS A 87 -7.87 19.30 19.21
N GLN A 88 -7.40 19.72 20.39
CA GLN A 88 -8.20 19.69 21.61
C GLN A 88 -9.37 20.66 21.55
N ALA A 89 -9.15 21.90 21.10
CA ALA A 89 -10.20 22.90 20.93
C ALA A 89 -11.28 22.44 19.94
N GLN A 90 -10.89 21.81 18.82
CA GLN A 90 -11.82 21.23 17.86
C GLN A 90 -12.66 20.11 18.49
N ARG A 91 -12.03 19.20 19.24
CA ARG A 91 -12.75 18.14 19.97
C ARG A 91 -13.75 18.72 20.98
N LEU A 92 -13.34 19.73 21.73
CA LEU A 92 -14.20 20.42 22.68
C LEU A 92 -15.34 21.18 22.00
N ALA A 93 -15.11 21.80 20.84
CA ALA A 93 -16.14 22.49 20.09
C ALA A 93 -17.21 21.52 19.56
N VAL A 94 -16.79 20.33 19.10
CA VAL A 94 -17.72 19.26 18.71
C VAL A 94 -18.47 18.71 19.92
N ALA A 95 -17.78 18.43 21.03
CA ALA A 95 -18.40 17.89 22.24
C ALA A 95 -19.36 18.88 22.92
N SER A 96 -19.07 20.18 22.86
CA SER A 96 -19.91 21.24 23.41
C SER A 96 -21.04 21.68 22.48
N GLY A 97 -21.11 21.13 21.25
CA GLY A 97 -22.14 21.49 20.27
C GLY A 97 -21.98 22.89 19.65
N THR A 98 -20.86 23.57 19.93
CA THR A 98 -20.53 24.88 19.31
C THR A 98 -20.02 24.73 17.87
N ALA A 99 -19.56 23.54 17.48
CA ALA A 99 -19.23 23.22 16.10
C ALA A 99 -20.50 22.89 15.28
N SER A 100 -20.71 23.60 14.17
CA SER A 100 -21.80 23.29 13.23
C SER A 100 -21.37 22.22 12.23
N GLN A 101 -22.09 21.09 12.19
CA GLN A 101 -21.84 20.03 11.21
C GLN A 101 -22.46 20.40 9.85
N LYS A 102 -21.65 20.42 8.79
CA LYS A 102 -22.11 20.51 7.40
C LYS A 102 -21.85 19.19 6.70
N GLN A 103 -22.89 18.42 6.40
CA GLN A 103 -22.77 17.27 5.49
C GLN A 103 -22.83 17.75 4.05
N GLY A 104 -21.84 17.36 3.24
CA GLY A 104 -21.90 17.50 1.79
C GLY A 104 -22.96 16.57 1.20
N LYS A 105 -23.41 16.88 -0.03
CA LYS A 105 -24.38 16.03 -0.75
C LYS A 105 -23.80 14.63 -0.95
N ALA A 106 -24.46 13.61 -0.40
CA ALA A 106 -24.10 12.22 -0.65
C ALA A 106 -24.20 11.90 -2.15
N PHE A 107 -23.17 11.27 -2.71
CA PHE A 107 -23.16 10.83 -4.10
C PHE A 107 -22.69 9.38 -4.21
N TRP A 108 -23.30 8.64 -5.14
CA TRP A 108 -22.85 7.32 -5.54
C TRP A 108 -21.98 7.46 -6.80
N THR A 109 -20.87 6.73 -6.86
CA THR A 109 -20.05 6.64 -8.08
C THR A 109 -20.23 5.26 -8.69
N ILE A 110 -20.74 5.20 -9.93
CA ILE A 110 -20.87 3.98 -10.73
C ILE A 110 -19.70 3.96 -11.71
N LYS A 111 -18.90 2.88 -11.72
CA LYS A 111 -17.83 2.65 -12.71
C LYS A 111 -18.23 1.50 -13.65
N PRO A 112 -17.95 1.59 -14.97
CA PRO A 112 -18.21 0.48 -15.88
C PRO A 112 -17.28 -0.70 -15.57
N GLY A 113 -17.85 -1.91 -15.56
CA GLY A 113 -17.10 -3.15 -15.45
C GLY A 113 -16.19 -3.32 -16.67
N ARG A 114 -14.92 -3.70 -16.43
CA ARG A 114 -13.95 -3.99 -17.49
C ARG A 114 -14.52 -5.12 -18.36
N SER A 115 -14.87 -4.81 -19.61
CA SER A 115 -15.22 -5.81 -20.64
C SER A 115 -13.99 -6.63 -21.01
#